data_AF-A0A3M1SWF5-F1
#
_entry.id   AF-A0A3M1SWF5-F1
#
_cell.length_a   1.000
_cell.length_b   1.000
_cell.length_c   1.000
_cell.angle_alpha   90.00
_cell.angle_beta   90.00
_cell.angle_gamma   90.00
#
_symmetry.space_group_name_H-M   'P 1'
#
loop_
_entity.id
_entity.type
_entity.pdbx_description
1 polymer ?
#
loop_
_entity_poly.entity_id
_entity_poly.type
_entity_poly.pdbx_seq_one_letter_code
_entity_poly.pdbx_strand_id
1 'polypeptide(L)'
;MQREKIAAIDRPQSLSVVRNPQDLSRYQISMTATTIVLPAQDPARIEIGSLVRPDPGDLGFPTSAPKWDRPPGGSVTFSFVTAETAPLYNEPDVTGVAPVNANLQNAIRSIFTNLIEPLIPIQFVEVLENPSQQGDIRVMLSSLGETADGQAQVPGLDALAGDVQLSSDILLGGFASASDAFAAVGSDNFVTVIHELAHALGLSHPGNYDGNGTSGNTAGPFLPIGLDHVMNAVMSYNLAEGDPSPTTYMPYDIQALQYLYGKNTTFNN
;
A
#
# COMPACT_ATOMS: atom_id res chain seq x y z
N MET A 1 -12.78 -11.83 -10.18
CA MET A 1 -11.74 -10.81 -9.97
C MET A 1 -11.62 -10.69 -8.47
N GLN A 2 -10.50 -11.17 -7.93
CA GLN A 2 -10.33 -11.31 -6.48
C GLN A 2 -9.86 -9.96 -5.96
N ARG A 3 -10.58 -9.39 -5.00
CA ARG A 3 -10.24 -8.09 -4.39
C ARG A 3 -9.40 -8.35 -3.15
N GLU A 4 -8.36 -7.55 -2.97
CA GLU A 4 -7.39 -7.72 -1.89
C GLU A 4 -7.91 -7.06 -0.62
N LYS A 5 -8.44 -7.82 0.32
CA LYS A 5 -8.76 -7.27 1.65
C LYS A 5 -7.48 -7.15 2.46
N ILE A 6 -7.34 -6.12 3.30
CA ILE A 6 -6.44 -6.13 4.46
C ILE A 6 -7.18 -6.72 5.64
N ALA A 7 -6.62 -7.68 6.37
CA ALA A 7 -7.15 -8.06 7.68
C ALA A 7 -6.85 -6.94 8.67
N ALA A 8 -7.81 -6.57 9.53
CA ALA A 8 -7.58 -5.60 10.62
C ALA A 8 -6.23 -5.85 11.27
N ILE A 9 -5.36 -4.83 11.32
CA ILE A 9 -4.02 -4.92 11.93
C ILE A 9 -4.22 -5.56 13.31
N ASP A 10 -3.71 -6.79 13.46
CA ASP A 10 -4.05 -7.71 14.55
C ASP A 10 -3.82 -7.02 15.89
N ARG A 11 -4.91 -6.58 16.54
CA ARG A 11 -4.83 -6.10 17.91
C ARG A 11 -4.41 -7.30 18.74
N PRO A 12 -3.25 -7.27 19.44
CA PRO A 12 -2.83 -8.41 20.25
C PRO A 12 -3.95 -8.71 21.26
N GLN A 13 -4.57 -9.88 21.13
CA GLN A 13 -5.36 -10.47 22.19
C GLN A 13 -4.39 -10.61 23.37
N SER A 14 -4.58 -9.75 24.36
CA SER A 14 -3.76 -9.57 25.55
C SER A 14 -3.10 -10.87 26.02
N LEU A 15 -1.77 -10.96 25.88
CA LEU A 15 -0.95 -11.92 26.60
C LEU A 15 0.16 -11.16 27.32
N SER A 16 -0.19 -10.72 28.52
CA SER A 16 0.71 -10.13 29.50
C SER A 16 1.96 -10.98 29.69
N VAL A 17 3.11 -10.51 29.20
CA VAL A 17 4.43 -11.04 29.58
C VAL A 17 5.36 -9.88 29.92
N VAL A 18 5.56 -9.71 31.23
CA VAL A 18 6.54 -8.81 31.85
C VAL A 18 7.93 -9.08 31.27
N ARG A 19 8.63 -8.06 30.75
CA ARG A 19 10.08 -8.14 30.48
C ARG A 19 10.86 -6.94 31.00
N ASN A 20 12.01 -7.31 31.56
CA ASN A 20 13.04 -6.52 32.23
C ASN A 20 13.96 -5.82 31.21
N PRO A 21 14.29 -4.52 31.35
CA PRO A 21 15.00 -3.76 30.32
C PRO A 21 16.51 -3.74 30.57
N GLN A 22 17.32 -4.40 29.72
CA GLN A 22 18.72 -4.05 29.44
C GLN A 22 19.19 -4.85 28.21
N ASP A 23 19.36 -4.22 27.05
CA ASP A 23 20.64 -4.24 26.28
C ASP A 23 20.50 -3.35 25.03
N LEU A 24 21.20 -2.22 25.05
CA LEU A 24 21.34 -1.29 23.93
C LEU A 24 22.79 -1.33 23.47
N SER A 25 23.11 -2.01 22.36
CA SER A 25 24.37 -1.70 21.68
C SER A 25 24.47 -2.14 20.20
N ARG A 26 24.65 -1.10 19.37
CA ARG A 26 25.50 -0.99 18.16
C ARG A 26 25.00 -1.56 16.82
N TYR A 27 25.00 -0.70 15.80
CA TYR A 27 25.86 -0.87 14.62
C TYR A 27 26.02 0.47 13.86
N GLN A 28 27.27 0.88 13.58
CA GLN A 28 27.64 1.88 12.58
C GLN A 28 28.34 1.15 11.43
N ILE A 29 28.04 1.48 10.17
CA ILE A 29 28.81 1.00 9.01
C ILE A 29 29.08 2.16 8.03
N SER A 30 30.37 2.32 7.68
CA SER A 30 30.89 3.22 6.64
C SER A 30 30.93 2.53 5.26
N MET A 31 30.76 3.31 4.20
CA MET A 31 30.78 2.87 2.80
C MET A 31 32.17 3.04 2.15
N THR A 32 32.62 2.02 1.41
CA THR A 32 33.56 2.20 0.29
C THR A 32 33.19 1.26 -0.85
N ALA A 33 33.15 1.82 -2.07
CA ALA A 33 32.72 1.16 -3.30
C ALA A 33 33.77 0.16 -3.84
N THR A 34 33.32 -0.99 -4.35
CA THR A 34 34.09 -1.84 -5.26
C THR A 34 33.14 -2.53 -6.22
N THR A 35 33.45 -2.47 -7.51
CA THR A 35 32.72 -3.08 -8.63
C THR A 35 32.68 -4.62 -8.49
N ILE A 36 31.48 -5.21 -8.53
CA ILE A 36 31.27 -6.66 -8.44
C ILE A 36 30.86 -7.22 -9.81
N VAL A 37 31.56 -8.28 -10.24
CA VAL A 37 31.18 -9.17 -11.34
C VAL A 37 30.25 -10.25 -10.78
N LEU A 38 29.06 -10.39 -11.37
CA LEU A 38 27.96 -11.24 -10.85
C LEU A 38 27.98 -12.66 -11.43
N PRO A 39 27.81 -13.70 -10.58
CA PRO A 39 26.85 -14.77 -10.91
C PRO A 39 26.02 -15.30 -9.71
N ALA A 40 24.82 -15.81 -10.06
CA ALA A 40 23.79 -16.55 -9.29
C ALA A 40 22.97 -15.78 -8.21
N GLN A 41 21.72 -15.45 -8.58
CA GLN A 41 20.57 -15.03 -7.75
C GLN A 41 20.88 -13.98 -6.66
N ASP A 42 20.87 -12.72 -7.07
CA ASP A 42 21.05 -11.55 -6.22
C ASP A 42 19.93 -11.44 -5.15
N PRO A 43 20.25 -11.45 -3.84
CA PRO A 43 19.29 -11.28 -2.76
C PRO A 43 18.42 -10.02 -2.92
N ALA A 44 19.00 -8.93 -3.44
CA ALA A 44 18.26 -7.69 -3.71
C ALA A 44 17.18 -7.88 -4.81
N ARG A 45 17.38 -8.82 -5.75
CA ARG A 45 16.36 -9.17 -6.76
C ARG A 45 15.25 -10.05 -6.20
N ILE A 46 15.53 -10.87 -5.18
CA ILE A 46 14.52 -11.67 -4.48
C ILE A 46 13.65 -10.76 -3.62
N GLU A 47 14.27 -9.80 -2.93
CA GLU A 47 13.59 -8.82 -2.07
C GLU A 47 12.68 -7.86 -2.84
N ILE A 48 13.14 -7.31 -3.97
CA ILE A 48 12.27 -6.48 -4.82
C ILE A 48 11.19 -7.33 -5.48
N GLY A 49 11.54 -8.54 -5.93
CA GLY A 49 10.63 -9.44 -6.63
C GLY A 49 9.43 -9.92 -5.82
N SER A 50 9.47 -9.85 -4.49
CA SER A 50 8.34 -10.19 -3.62
C SER A 50 7.29 -9.09 -3.51
N LEU A 51 7.64 -7.84 -3.85
CA LEU A 51 6.76 -6.68 -3.72
C LEU A 51 6.23 -6.17 -5.07
N VAL A 52 6.53 -6.82 -6.20
CA VAL A 52 6.17 -6.32 -7.54
C VAL A 52 5.56 -7.43 -8.42
N ARG A 53 4.75 -8.30 -7.82
CA ARG A 53 4.13 -9.45 -8.50
C ARG A 53 2.67 -9.55 -8.07
N PRO A 54 1.75 -9.98 -8.96
CA PRO A 54 0.37 -10.20 -8.56
C PRO A 54 0.27 -11.08 -7.30
N ASP A 55 -0.53 -10.66 -6.33
CA ASP A 55 -0.65 -11.33 -5.04
C ASP A 55 -1.23 -12.74 -5.17
N PRO A 56 -1.03 -13.62 -4.16
CA PRO A 56 -1.61 -14.95 -4.13
C PRO A 56 -3.16 -14.93 -4.17
N GLY A 57 -3.73 -15.10 -5.37
CA GLY A 57 -5.18 -15.03 -5.61
C GLY A 57 -5.53 -14.31 -6.92
N ASP A 58 -4.57 -13.56 -7.48
CA ASP A 58 -4.83 -12.71 -8.63
C ASP A 58 -4.66 -13.49 -9.96
N LEU A 59 -5.66 -14.30 -10.30
CA LEU A 59 -5.66 -15.12 -11.51
C LEU A 59 -5.99 -14.28 -12.76
N GLY A 60 -4.98 -13.94 -13.56
CA GLY A 60 -5.19 -13.37 -14.91
C GLY A 60 -4.18 -12.33 -15.39
N PHE A 61 -3.19 -11.96 -14.58
CA PHE A 61 -2.28 -10.85 -14.88
C PHE A 61 -1.13 -11.25 -15.83
N PRO A 62 -0.62 -10.31 -16.64
CA PRO A 62 0.58 -10.55 -17.45
C PRO A 62 1.76 -10.94 -16.56
N THR A 63 2.73 -11.65 -17.12
CA THR A 63 3.97 -12.09 -16.46
C THR A 63 4.91 -10.93 -16.04
N SER A 64 4.46 -9.68 -16.17
CA SER A 64 5.16 -8.46 -15.81
C SER A 64 4.52 -7.80 -14.59
N ALA A 65 5.34 -7.18 -13.74
CA ALA A 65 4.88 -6.44 -12.57
C ALA A 65 3.75 -5.44 -12.93
N PRO A 66 2.66 -5.39 -12.14
CA PRO A 66 1.58 -4.44 -12.39
C PRO A 66 2.13 -3.03 -12.17
N LYS A 67 2.06 -2.16 -13.19
CA LYS A 67 2.48 -0.76 -13.09
C LYS A 67 1.69 0.11 -14.05
N TRP A 68 1.53 1.38 -13.71
CA TRP A 68 1.04 2.35 -14.68
C TRP A 68 2.08 2.54 -15.80
N ASP A 69 1.65 2.44 -17.06
CA ASP A 69 2.55 2.64 -18.20
C ASP A 69 2.78 4.13 -18.48
N ARG A 70 3.53 4.76 -17.58
CA ARG A 70 3.91 6.17 -17.63
C ARG A 70 5.43 6.29 -17.75
N PRO A 71 5.94 7.16 -18.65
CA PRO A 71 7.37 7.47 -18.69
C PRO A 71 7.76 8.32 -17.46
N PRO A 72 9.06 8.40 -17.10
CA PRO A 72 9.55 9.37 -16.14
C PRO A 72 9.12 10.80 -16.49
N GLY A 73 8.59 11.52 -15.51
CA GLY A 73 7.96 12.83 -15.66
C GLY A 73 6.48 12.79 -16.10
N GLY A 74 5.96 11.61 -16.42
CA GLY A 74 4.53 11.40 -16.74
C GLY A 74 3.64 11.51 -15.51
N SER A 75 2.32 11.49 -15.75
CA SER A 75 1.31 11.63 -14.71
C SER A 75 0.45 10.39 -14.54
N VAL A 76 0.13 10.06 -13.28
CA VAL A 76 -0.99 9.19 -12.90
C VAL A 76 -2.09 10.10 -12.36
N THR A 77 -3.32 9.97 -12.86
CA THR A 77 -4.43 10.78 -12.34
C THR A 77 -5.05 10.09 -11.13
N PHE A 78 -5.58 10.88 -10.20
CA PHE A 78 -6.38 10.34 -9.11
C PHE A 78 -7.67 11.13 -8.94
N SER A 79 -8.69 10.50 -8.38
CA SER A 79 -9.96 11.16 -8.09
C SER A 79 -10.59 10.61 -6.82
N PHE A 80 -11.53 11.37 -6.27
CA PHE A 80 -12.34 10.95 -5.12
C PHE A 80 -13.75 10.66 -5.59
N VAL A 81 -14.28 9.50 -5.21
CA VAL A 81 -15.69 9.18 -5.48
C VAL A 81 -16.58 10.25 -4.88
N THR A 82 -17.60 10.64 -5.64
CA THR A 82 -18.57 11.67 -5.24
C THR A 82 -19.91 11.05 -4.90
N ALA A 83 -20.83 11.83 -4.31
CA ALA A 83 -22.21 11.38 -4.12
C ALA A 83 -22.94 11.08 -5.45
N GLU A 84 -22.50 11.68 -6.56
CA GLU A 84 -23.06 11.43 -7.90
C GLU A 84 -22.52 10.12 -8.50
N THR A 85 -21.25 9.82 -8.29
CA THR A 85 -20.59 8.64 -8.89
C THR A 85 -20.61 7.40 -8.01
N ALA A 86 -20.80 7.54 -6.69
CA ALA A 86 -20.92 6.39 -5.79
C ALA A 86 -22.03 5.39 -6.21
N PRO A 87 -23.25 5.81 -6.58
CA PRO A 87 -24.29 4.88 -7.04
C PRO A 87 -23.98 4.22 -8.40
N LEU A 88 -23.00 4.75 -9.15
CA LEU A 88 -22.59 4.19 -10.44
C LEU A 88 -21.49 3.13 -10.30
N TYR A 89 -20.89 3.01 -9.11
CA TYR A 89 -19.91 1.97 -8.81
C TYR A 89 -20.63 0.62 -8.67
N ASN A 90 -20.76 -0.08 -9.79
CA ASN A 90 -21.59 -1.29 -9.90
C ASN A 90 -20.74 -2.56 -9.91
N GLU A 91 -20.19 -2.87 -8.74
CA GLU A 91 -19.32 -4.00 -8.52
C GLU A 91 -20.00 -5.02 -7.59
N PRO A 92 -20.22 -6.29 -8.02
CA PRO A 92 -21.12 -7.23 -7.32
C PRO A 92 -20.81 -7.47 -5.83
N ASP A 93 -19.54 -7.39 -5.45
CA ASP A 93 -19.05 -7.69 -4.11
C ASP A 93 -18.68 -6.42 -3.32
N VAL A 94 -18.99 -5.24 -3.86
CA VAL A 94 -18.74 -3.96 -3.19
C VAL A 94 -20.06 -3.28 -2.90
N THR A 95 -20.25 -2.95 -1.63
CA THR A 95 -21.45 -2.27 -1.15
C THR A 95 -21.07 -1.06 -0.30
N GLY A 96 -22.02 -0.17 -0.03
CA GLY A 96 -21.76 0.99 0.84
C GLY A 96 -20.79 2.03 0.26
N VAL A 97 -20.61 2.08 -1.06
CA VAL A 97 -19.70 3.04 -1.71
C VAL A 97 -20.10 4.47 -1.32
N ALA A 98 -19.14 5.24 -0.82
CA ALA A 98 -19.37 6.60 -0.36
C ALA A 98 -18.14 7.50 -0.55
N PRO A 99 -18.34 8.83 -0.67
CA PRO A 99 -17.24 9.79 -0.74
C PRO A 99 -16.43 9.82 0.56
N VAL A 100 -15.12 10.03 0.43
CA VAL A 100 -14.25 10.39 1.55
C VAL A 100 -14.37 11.88 1.89
N ASN A 101 -14.21 12.24 3.17
CA ASN A 101 -14.29 13.64 3.61
C ASN A 101 -13.05 14.48 3.22
N ALA A 102 -13.13 15.80 3.41
CA ALA A 102 -12.05 16.73 3.05
C ALA A 102 -10.72 16.48 3.80
N ASN A 103 -10.76 15.98 5.04
CA ASN A 103 -9.56 15.68 5.82
C ASN A 103 -8.77 14.55 5.16
N LEU A 104 -9.46 13.46 4.81
CA LEU A 104 -8.83 12.33 4.13
C LEU A 104 -8.38 12.69 2.71
N GLN A 105 -9.16 13.48 1.97
CA GLN A 105 -8.72 13.98 0.65
C GLN A 105 -7.40 14.76 0.75
N ASN A 106 -7.28 15.65 1.74
CA ASN A 106 -6.06 16.42 1.96
C ASN A 106 -4.89 15.53 2.41
N ALA A 107 -5.14 14.53 3.24
CA ALA A 107 -4.12 13.56 3.62
C ALA A 107 -3.59 12.79 2.41
N ILE A 108 -4.47 12.31 1.52
CA ILE A 108 -4.10 11.59 0.30
C ILE A 108 -3.30 12.48 -0.67
N ARG A 109 -3.75 13.72 -0.90
CA ARG A 109 -2.98 14.71 -1.67
C ARG A 109 -1.57 14.88 -1.09
N SER A 110 -1.46 15.00 0.24
CA SER A 110 -0.17 15.11 0.93
C SER A 110 0.68 13.85 0.81
N ILE A 111 0.08 12.66 0.86
CA ILE A 111 0.80 11.39 0.66
C ILE A 111 1.42 11.35 -0.75
N PHE A 112 0.63 11.64 -1.79
CA PHE A 112 1.15 11.70 -3.15
C PHE A 112 2.29 12.71 -3.26
N THR A 113 2.06 13.97 -2.92
CA THR A 113 3.04 15.05 -3.10
C THR A 113 4.28 14.92 -2.22
N ASN A 114 4.12 14.53 -0.95
CA ASN A 114 5.21 14.61 0.02
C ASN A 114 5.86 13.26 0.33
N LEU A 115 5.20 12.13 0.06
CA LEU A 115 5.74 10.80 0.34
C LEU A 115 6.09 10.02 -0.92
N ILE A 116 5.38 10.17 -2.04
CA ILE A 116 5.57 9.35 -3.25
C ILE A 116 6.35 10.08 -4.34
N GLU A 117 5.92 11.28 -4.75
CA GLU A 117 6.60 12.07 -5.79
C GLU A 117 8.10 12.31 -5.52
N PRO A 118 8.56 12.46 -4.26
CA PRO A 118 9.99 12.49 -3.94
C PRO A 118 10.78 11.23 -4.29
N LEU A 119 10.12 10.07 -4.32
CA LEU A 119 10.75 8.75 -4.46
C LEU A 119 10.85 8.32 -5.92
N ILE A 120 9.82 8.63 -6.72
CA ILE A 120 9.65 8.17 -8.10
C ILE A 120 9.35 9.33 -9.06
N PRO A 121 9.74 9.26 -10.33
CA PRO A 121 9.54 10.35 -11.30
C PRO A 121 8.13 10.29 -11.91
N ILE A 122 7.09 10.22 -11.08
CA ILE A 122 5.68 10.24 -11.48
C ILE A 122 5.01 11.42 -10.78
N GLN A 123 4.18 12.16 -11.51
CA GLN A 123 3.35 13.23 -10.98
C GLN A 123 1.93 12.72 -10.72
N PHE A 124 1.33 13.10 -9.59
CA PHE A 124 -0.05 12.74 -9.27
C PHE A 124 -0.96 13.94 -9.52
N VAL A 125 -1.90 13.76 -10.45
CA VAL A 125 -2.78 14.84 -10.88
C VAL A 125 -4.22 14.53 -10.48
N GLU A 126 -4.75 15.32 -9.55
CA GLU A 126 -6.16 15.19 -9.19
C GLU A 126 -7.05 15.61 -10.37
N VAL A 127 -8.02 14.76 -10.70
CA VAL A 127 -9.10 15.09 -11.63
C VAL A 127 -10.43 15.07 -10.88
N LEU A 128 -11.32 16.01 -11.23
CA LEU A 128 -12.66 16.03 -10.66
C LEU A 128 -13.45 14.82 -11.19
N GLU A 129 -13.86 13.93 -10.28
CA GLU A 129 -14.65 12.77 -10.65
C GLU A 129 -16.07 13.18 -11.04
N ASN A 130 -16.55 12.61 -12.14
CA ASN A 130 -17.94 12.70 -12.59
C ASN A 130 -18.28 11.45 -13.45
N PRO A 131 -19.54 11.24 -13.86
CA PRO A 131 -19.92 10.04 -14.61
C PRO A 131 -19.14 9.80 -15.93
N SER A 132 -18.47 10.83 -16.46
CA SER A 132 -17.68 10.77 -17.71
C SER A 132 -16.16 10.90 -17.50
N GLN A 133 -15.69 11.13 -16.27
CA GLN A 133 -14.26 11.32 -15.98
C GLN A 133 -13.93 10.79 -14.59
N GLN A 134 -12.97 9.87 -14.54
CA GLN A 134 -12.44 9.26 -13.32
C GLN A 134 -10.90 9.29 -13.40
N GLY A 135 -10.24 9.27 -12.25
CA GLY A 135 -8.79 9.12 -12.18
C GLY A 135 -8.35 7.70 -12.52
N ASP A 136 -7.06 7.52 -12.81
CA ASP A 136 -6.42 6.20 -12.86
C ASP A 136 -6.53 5.51 -11.49
N ILE A 137 -6.44 6.28 -10.39
CA ILE A 137 -6.66 5.83 -9.01
C ILE A 137 -7.92 6.51 -8.47
N ARG A 138 -8.91 5.73 -8.04
CA ARG A 138 -10.12 6.28 -7.42
C ARG A 138 -10.17 5.90 -5.94
N VAL A 139 -10.38 6.88 -5.07
CA VAL A 139 -10.46 6.63 -3.63
C VAL A 139 -11.89 6.79 -3.13
N MET A 140 -12.35 5.80 -2.36
CA MET A 140 -13.71 5.74 -1.80
C MET A 140 -13.76 5.07 -0.43
N LEU A 141 -14.88 5.26 0.26
CA LEU A 141 -15.29 4.37 1.35
C LEU A 141 -16.13 3.23 0.78
N SER A 142 -16.15 2.09 1.46
CA SER A 142 -17.05 0.96 1.18
C SER A 142 -17.30 0.10 2.42
N SER A 143 -18.38 -0.67 2.42
CA SER A 143 -18.62 -1.71 3.43
C SER A 143 -17.81 -2.96 3.10
N LEU A 144 -16.78 -3.22 3.91
CA LEU A 144 -15.84 -4.34 3.77
C LEU A 144 -16.07 -5.46 4.81
N GLY A 145 -16.97 -5.22 5.76
CA GLY A 145 -17.12 -6.02 6.97
C GLY A 145 -16.13 -5.60 8.05
N GLU A 146 -16.31 -6.13 9.26
CA GLU A 146 -15.51 -5.77 10.44
C GLU A 146 -14.09 -6.35 10.44
N THR A 147 -13.76 -7.18 9.44
CA THR A 147 -12.46 -7.87 9.37
C THR A 147 -11.46 -7.16 8.47
N ALA A 148 -11.87 -6.14 7.71
CA ALA A 148 -10.99 -5.48 6.76
C ALA A 148 -11.00 -3.96 6.80
N ASP A 149 -9.80 -3.39 6.82
CA ASP A 149 -9.54 -1.94 6.95
C ASP A 149 -9.52 -1.23 5.61
N GLY A 150 -9.06 -1.93 4.57
CA GLY A 150 -9.03 -1.45 3.21
C GLY A 150 -8.98 -2.59 2.20
N GLN A 151 -9.12 -2.21 0.94
CA GLN A 151 -8.76 -3.02 -0.22
C GLN A 151 -8.36 -2.12 -1.40
N ALA A 152 -7.44 -2.59 -2.23
CA ALA A 152 -7.02 -1.90 -3.43
C ALA A 152 -6.88 -2.84 -4.62
N GLN A 153 -6.96 -2.25 -5.81
CA GLN A 153 -6.73 -2.93 -7.07
C GLN A 153 -5.42 -2.41 -7.66
N VAL A 154 -4.57 -3.33 -8.10
CA VAL A 154 -3.29 -2.99 -8.73
C VAL A 154 -3.49 -2.30 -10.10
N PRO A 155 -2.46 -1.63 -10.64
CA PRO A 155 -2.51 -1.05 -11.98
C PRO A 155 -2.87 -2.08 -13.06
N GLY A 156 -3.73 -1.68 -14.00
CA GLY A 156 -4.29 -2.57 -15.01
C GLY A 156 -4.98 -1.81 -16.14
N LEU A 157 -5.77 -2.55 -16.94
CA LEU A 157 -6.53 -2.00 -18.07
C LEU A 157 -8.05 -2.09 -17.87
N ASP A 158 -8.49 -2.75 -16.80
CA ASP A 158 -9.91 -2.81 -16.46
C ASP A 158 -10.37 -1.54 -15.73
N ALA A 159 -11.68 -1.39 -15.59
CA ALA A 159 -12.30 -0.19 -15.03
C ALA A 159 -12.11 -0.05 -13.51
N LEU A 160 -11.57 -1.07 -12.83
CA LEU A 160 -11.35 -1.08 -11.38
C LEU A 160 -9.88 -0.93 -11.03
N ALA A 161 -8.98 -1.02 -12.01
CA ALA A 161 -7.56 -0.82 -11.83
C ALA A 161 -7.29 0.46 -11.06
N GLY A 162 -6.51 0.37 -9.98
CA GLY A 162 -6.18 1.51 -9.12
C GLY A 162 -7.27 1.90 -8.11
N ASP A 163 -8.43 1.26 -8.08
CA ASP A 163 -9.47 1.60 -7.10
C ASP A 163 -9.02 1.26 -5.68
N VAL A 164 -9.05 2.26 -4.80
CA VAL A 164 -8.73 2.17 -3.36
C VAL A 164 -10.00 2.37 -2.55
N GLN A 165 -10.32 1.38 -1.75
CA GLN A 165 -11.51 1.33 -0.92
C GLN A 165 -11.11 1.22 0.54
N LEU A 166 -11.58 2.16 1.36
CA LEU A 166 -11.33 2.19 2.80
C LEU A 166 -12.61 1.83 3.56
N SER A 167 -12.50 1.04 4.61
CA SER A 167 -13.66 0.49 5.28
C SER A 167 -14.49 1.56 5.99
N SER A 168 -15.79 1.60 5.70
CA SER A 168 -16.75 2.39 6.49
C SER A 168 -17.22 1.71 7.76
N ASP A 169 -16.91 0.42 7.93
CA ASP A 169 -17.55 -0.45 8.91
C ASP A 169 -16.80 -0.49 10.25
N ILE A 170 -15.57 0.03 10.30
CA ILE A 170 -14.71 -0.12 11.48
C ILE A 170 -15.01 0.97 12.50
N LEU A 171 -15.15 0.53 13.75
CA LEU A 171 -15.21 1.40 14.92
C LEU A 171 -13.80 1.91 15.26
N LEU A 172 -13.46 3.05 14.66
CA LEU A 172 -12.18 3.72 14.82
C LEU A 172 -12.23 4.64 16.04
N GLY A 173 -12.04 4.02 17.21
CA GLY A 173 -12.22 4.62 18.52
C GLY A 173 -11.62 6.02 18.65
N GLY A 174 -12.45 6.99 19.03
CA GLY A 174 -12.05 8.39 19.27
C GLY A 174 -12.24 9.33 18.09
N PHE A 175 -12.56 8.83 16.90
CA PHE A 175 -12.79 9.66 15.71
C PHE A 175 -14.28 9.86 15.41
N ALA A 176 -14.61 11.02 14.84
CA ALA A 176 -15.99 11.37 14.48
C ALA A 176 -16.47 10.69 13.19
N SER A 177 -15.56 10.23 12.35
CA SER A 177 -15.83 9.51 11.11
C SER A 177 -14.68 8.59 10.73
N ALA A 178 -14.94 7.58 9.90
CA ALA A 178 -13.90 6.70 9.36
C ALA A 178 -12.84 7.50 8.60
N SER A 179 -13.25 8.47 7.77
CA SER A 179 -12.32 9.34 7.03
C SER A 179 -11.39 10.12 7.96
N ASP A 180 -11.85 10.61 9.11
CA ASP A 180 -10.98 11.33 10.05
C ASP A 180 -9.94 10.42 10.70
N ALA A 181 -10.32 9.16 10.95
CA ALA A 181 -9.41 8.16 11.48
C ALA A 181 -8.33 7.79 10.45
N PHE A 182 -8.70 7.55 9.19
CA PHE A 182 -7.75 7.29 8.09
C PHE A 182 -6.83 8.48 7.80
N ALA A 183 -7.27 9.71 8.08
CA ALA A 183 -6.44 10.91 7.93
C ALA A 183 -5.43 11.10 9.08
N ALA A 184 -5.51 10.33 10.16
CA ALA A 184 -4.71 10.55 11.36
C ALA A 184 -3.30 9.96 11.24
N VAL A 185 -2.34 10.79 10.80
CA VAL A 185 -0.92 10.43 10.64
C VAL A 185 -0.36 9.76 11.90
N GLY A 186 0.32 8.63 11.73
CA GLY A 186 0.91 7.85 12.81
C GLY A 186 -0.09 6.95 13.55
N SER A 187 -1.30 6.80 13.02
CA SER A 187 -2.25 5.75 13.42
C SER A 187 -2.19 4.56 12.47
N ASP A 188 -2.63 3.40 12.93
CA ASP A 188 -2.75 2.19 12.11
C ASP A 188 -3.66 2.42 10.88
N ASN A 189 -4.70 3.25 11.00
CA ASN A 189 -5.55 3.59 9.86
C ASN A 189 -4.79 4.38 8.80
N PHE A 190 -3.89 5.28 9.19
CA PHE A 190 -3.05 5.98 8.22
C PHE A 190 -2.09 5.01 7.51
N VAL A 191 -1.60 3.99 8.23
CA VAL A 191 -0.82 2.89 7.64
C VAL A 191 -1.63 2.17 6.56
N THR A 192 -2.91 1.87 6.82
CA THR A 192 -3.83 1.34 5.80
C THR A 192 -3.86 2.24 4.56
N VAL A 193 -4.01 3.57 4.71
CA VAL A 193 -4.07 4.48 3.54
C VAL A 193 -2.80 4.39 2.70
N ILE A 194 -1.61 4.46 3.29
CA ILE A 194 -0.36 4.39 2.52
C ILE A 194 -0.12 3.00 1.92
N HIS A 195 -0.58 1.93 2.58
CA HIS A 195 -0.55 0.56 2.08
C HIS A 195 -1.42 0.40 0.83
N GLU A 196 -2.69 0.79 0.90
CA GLU A 196 -3.62 0.64 -0.24
C GLU A 196 -3.21 1.51 -1.43
N LEU A 197 -2.66 2.70 -1.17
CA LEU A 197 -2.08 3.53 -2.23
C LEU A 197 -0.83 2.87 -2.86
N ALA A 198 -0.08 2.06 -2.12
CA ALA A 198 1.03 1.31 -2.69
C ALA A 198 0.57 0.15 -3.58
N HIS A 199 -0.49 -0.58 -3.19
CA HIS A 199 -1.15 -1.56 -4.06
C HIS A 199 -1.64 -0.91 -5.36
N ALA A 200 -2.29 0.26 -5.28
CA ALA A 200 -2.71 1.04 -6.45
C ALA A 200 -1.54 1.55 -7.32
N LEU A 201 -0.30 1.45 -6.83
CA LEU A 201 0.94 1.69 -7.58
C LEU A 201 1.64 0.41 -8.03
N GLY A 202 1.12 -0.75 -7.69
CA GLY A 202 1.60 -2.06 -8.12
C GLY A 202 2.54 -2.73 -7.14
N LEU A 203 2.58 -2.27 -5.89
CA LEU A 203 3.18 -3.07 -4.83
C LEU A 203 2.27 -4.23 -4.45
N SER A 204 2.84 -5.21 -3.76
CA SER A 204 2.19 -6.47 -3.42
C SER A 204 2.64 -6.89 -2.03
N HIS A 205 1.91 -7.78 -1.38
CA HIS A 205 2.32 -8.27 -0.07
C HIS A 205 3.67 -9.01 -0.18
N PRO A 206 4.62 -8.78 0.75
CA PRO A 206 5.94 -9.40 0.66
C PRO A 206 5.92 -10.90 1.02
N GLY A 207 4.81 -11.43 1.51
CA GLY A 207 4.63 -12.82 1.93
C GLY A 207 3.50 -13.54 1.18
N ASN A 208 3.39 -14.85 1.43
CA ASN A 208 2.33 -15.66 0.83
C ASN A 208 1.03 -15.54 1.63
N TYR A 209 0.38 -14.38 1.60
CA TYR A 209 -0.86 -14.14 2.31
C TYR A 209 -1.71 -13.07 1.63
N ASP A 210 -3.00 -13.09 1.93
CA ASP A 210 -3.99 -12.04 1.67
C ASP A 210 -4.70 -11.67 2.98
N GLY A 211 -5.57 -10.65 3.01
CA GLY A 211 -6.32 -10.29 4.24
C GLY A 211 -7.41 -11.25 4.67
N ASN A 212 -7.54 -12.42 4.03
CA ASN A 212 -8.28 -13.54 4.61
C ASN A 212 -7.36 -14.53 5.34
N GLY A 213 -6.06 -14.23 5.45
CA GLY A 213 -5.06 -15.09 6.08
C GLY A 213 -4.75 -16.35 5.27
N THR A 214 -5.16 -16.38 3.99
CA THR A 214 -4.96 -17.54 3.14
C THR A 214 -3.61 -17.45 2.46
N SER A 215 -2.75 -18.43 2.73
CA SER A 215 -1.60 -18.68 1.87
C SER A 215 -2.11 -19.25 0.56
N GLY A 216 -2.07 -18.46 -0.51
CA GLY A 216 -2.31 -19.00 -1.84
C GLY A 216 -1.29 -20.10 -2.15
N ASN A 217 -1.59 -20.95 -3.12
CA ASN A 217 -0.64 -21.96 -3.59
C ASN A 217 0.44 -21.35 -4.51
N THR A 218 0.82 -20.10 -4.26
CA THR A 218 1.67 -19.29 -5.11
C THR A 218 3.12 -19.52 -4.70
N ALA A 219 3.92 -20.02 -5.65
CA ALA A 219 5.37 -20.06 -5.46
C ALA A 219 5.91 -18.63 -5.47
N GLY A 220 6.84 -18.32 -4.55
CA GLY A 220 7.41 -16.98 -4.37
C GLY A 220 8.13 -16.38 -5.59
N PRO A 221 9.00 -15.37 -5.39
CA PRO A 221 9.72 -15.07 -4.16
C PRO A 221 8.89 -14.30 -3.14
N PHE A 222 9.16 -14.57 -1.86
CA PHE A 222 8.64 -13.85 -0.70
C PHE A 222 9.83 -13.39 0.15
N LEU A 223 9.65 -12.33 0.94
CA LEU A 223 10.65 -11.95 1.92
C LEU A 223 10.83 -13.09 2.94
N PRO A 224 12.06 -13.33 3.41
CA PRO A 224 12.29 -14.15 4.60
C PRO A 224 11.47 -13.61 5.77
N ILE A 225 10.97 -14.49 6.64
CA ILE A 225 10.10 -14.11 7.77
C ILE A 225 10.69 -13.03 8.70
N GLY A 226 12.03 -12.93 8.80
CA GLY A 226 12.68 -11.88 9.59
C GLY A 226 12.77 -10.51 8.90
N LEU A 227 12.47 -10.44 7.61
CA LEU A 227 12.44 -9.22 6.79
C LEU A 227 11.01 -8.79 6.44
N ASP A 228 10.07 -9.73 6.41
CA ASP A 228 8.63 -9.50 6.29
C ASP A 228 8.08 -8.86 7.57
N HIS A 229 8.22 -7.55 7.67
CA HIS A 229 7.82 -6.77 8.83
C HIS A 229 7.45 -5.35 8.42
N VAL A 230 6.48 -4.74 9.09
CA VAL A 230 5.92 -3.42 8.73
C VAL A 230 6.95 -2.28 8.77
N MET A 231 8.00 -2.44 9.58
CA MET A 231 9.13 -1.50 9.66
C MET A 231 10.12 -1.62 8.49
N ASN A 232 10.00 -2.65 7.66
CA ASN A 232 10.80 -2.86 6.46
C ASN A 232 9.99 -2.63 5.17
N ALA A 233 8.70 -2.98 5.19
CA ALA A 233 7.74 -2.76 4.12
C ALA A 233 6.37 -2.49 4.74
N VAL A 234 5.74 -1.35 4.42
CA VAL A 234 4.37 -1.07 4.85
C VAL A 234 3.38 -2.09 4.28
N MET A 235 3.77 -2.77 3.20
CA MET A 235 3.06 -3.89 2.61
C MET A 235 3.03 -5.15 3.49
N SER A 236 3.78 -5.21 4.59
CA SER A 236 3.75 -6.38 5.49
C SER A 236 2.59 -6.33 6.46
N TYR A 237 1.97 -7.48 6.74
CA TYR A 237 0.98 -7.64 7.82
C TYR A 237 1.62 -7.90 9.19
N ASN A 238 2.93 -8.11 9.25
CA ASN A 238 3.60 -8.43 10.50
C ASN A 238 4.02 -7.13 11.21
N LEU A 239 3.25 -6.76 12.23
CA LEU A 239 3.56 -5.70 13.20
C LEU A 239 3.85 -6.37 14.55
N ALA A 240 4.99 -6.06 15.19
CA ALA A 240 5.26 -6.51 16.54
C ALA A 240 4.62 -5.55 17.57
N GLU A 241 4.25 -6.10 18.73
CA GLU A 241 3.73 -5.28 19.84
C GLU A 241 4.76 -4.21 20.24
N GLY A 242 4.33 -2.94 20.20
CA GLY A 242 5.15 -1.79 20.57
C GLY A 242 5.90 -1.15 19.40
N ASP A 243 5.79 -1.68 18.19
CA ASP A 243 6.28 -0.98 17.01
C ASP A 243 5.47 0.29 16.75
N PRO A 244 6.14 1.38 16.32
CA PRO A 244 5.44 2.59 15.91
C PRO A 244 4.75 2.36 14.56
N SER A 245 3.53 2.86 14.42
CA SER A 245 2.82 2.87 13.13
C SER A 245 3.60 3.74 12.12
N PRO A 246 3.99 3.20 10.95
CA PRO A 246 4.65 3.96 9.90
C PRO A 246 3.92 5.24 9.50
N THR A 247 4.69 6.28 9.20
CA THR A 247 4.18 7.55 8.67
C THR A 247 4.66 7.83 7.24
N THR A 248 5.41 6.90 6.66
CA THR A 248 6.03 6.96 5.33
C THR A 248 6.22 5.55 4.78
N TYR A 249 6.49 5.43 3.49
CA TYR A 249 6.99 4.20 2.87
C TYR A 249 8.34 3.77 3.46
N MET A 250 8.52 2.47 3.62
CA MET A 250 9.68 1.82 4.23
C MET A 250 10.70 1.36 3.18
N PRO A 251 11.92 0.96 3.58
CA PRO A 251 13.02 0.73 2.62
C PRO A 251 12.71 -0.24 1.48
N TYR A 252 11.92 -1.30 1.70
CA TYR A 252 11.56 -2.22 0.61
C TYR A 252 10.45 -1.66 -0.28
N ASP A 253 9.49 -0.91 0.26
CA ASP A 253 8.48 -0.22 -0.54
C ASP A 253 9.15 0.79 -1.51
N ILE A 254 10.10 1.58 -0.99
CA ILE A 254 10.85 2.57 -1.78
C ILE A 254 11.63 1.87 -2.91
N GLN A 255 12.33 0.78 -2.61
CA GLN A 255 13.08 0.03 -3.61
C GLN A 255 12.16 -0.59 -4.68
N ALA A 256 11.01 -1.11 -4.28
CA ALA A 256 10.02 -1.68 -5.19
C ALA A 256 9.39 -0.60 -6.09
N LEU A 257 8.98 0.54 -5.53
CA LEU A 257 8.48 1.70 -6.30
C LEU A 257 9.54 2.20 -7.29
N GLN A 258 10.80 2.30 -6.86
CA GLN A 258 11.91 2.73 -7.73
C GLN A 258 12.26 1.69 -8.80
N TYR A 259 12.02 0.41 -8.55
CA TYR A 259 12.15 -0.64 -9.55
C TYR A 259 11.06 -0.51 -10.64
N LEU A 260 9.82 -0.19 -10.24
CA LEU A 260 8.68 -0.03 -11.17
C LEU A 260 8.77 1.25 -12.01
N TYR A 261 9.09 2.37 -11.38
CA TYR A 261 8.94 3.70 -11.98
C TYR A 261 10.28 4.43 -12.20
N GLY A 262 11.38 3.88 -11.68
CA GLY A 262 12.67 4.56 -11.60
C GLY A 262 12.76 5.45 -10.35
N LYS A 263 13.98 5.88 -10.03
CA LYS A 263 14.25 6.84 -8.95
C LYS A 263 14.06 8.26 -9.43
N ASN A 264 13.38 9.09 -8.64
CA ASN A 264 13.41 10.54 -8.84
C ASN A 264 14.80 11.08 -8.53
N THR A 265 15.46 11.66 -9.54
CA THR A 265 16.81 12.23 -9.42
C THR A 265 16.81 13.75 -9.36
N THR A 266 15.65 14.40 -9.24
CA THR A 266 15.55 15.87 -9.13
C THR A 266 15.17 16.34 -7.73
N PHE A 267 14.80 15.44 -6.84
CA PHE A 267 14.45 15.72 -5.45
C PHE A 267 15.64 15.43 -4.53
N ASN A 268 16.03 16.38 -3.67
CA ASN A 268 17.16 16.30 -2.74
C ASN A 268 18.52 15.91 -3.36
N ASN A 269 18.93 16.58 -4.45
CA ASN A 269 20.31 16.59 -4.92
C ASN A 269 21.13 17.74 -4.32
#